data_AF-A0A1G6YT27-F1
#
_entry.id   AF-A0A1G6YT27-F1
#
_cell.length_a   1.000
_cell.length_b   1.000
_cell.length_c   1.000
_cell.angle_alpha   90.00
_cell.angle_beta   90.00
_cell.angle_gamma   90.00
#
_symmetry.space_group_name_H-M   'P 1'
#
loop_
_entity.id
_entity.type
_entity.pdbx_description
1 polymer ?
#
loop_
_entity_poly.entity_id
_entity_poly.type
_entity_poly.pdbx_seq_one_letter_code
_entity_poly.pdbx_strand_id
1 'polypeptide(L)' 'MDLAYACNFEKSNLCRIEAGNTCPNVYTLYKIAKNLNVELHELLNFEQK' A
#
# COMPACT_ATOMS: atom_id res chain seq x y z
N MET A 1 -6.88 11.72 0.16
CA MET A 1 -8.11 11.11 -0.39
C MET A 1 -7.86 10.49 -1.77
N ASP A 2 -6.74 10.86 -2.40
CA ASP A 2 -6.42 10.62 -3.81
C ASP A 2 -5.75 9.28 -4.10
N LEU A 3 -5.09 8.67 -3.11
CA LEU A 3 -4.31 7.45 -3.33
C LEU A 3 -5.17 6.23 -3.67
N ALA A 4 -6.30 6.06 -2.98
CA ALA A 4 -7.23 4.94 -3.24
C ALA A 4 -7.84 5.02 -4.64
N TYR A 5 -8.15 6.26 -5.08
CA TYR A 5 -8.71 6.51 -6.41
C TYR A 5 -7.65 6.31 -7.51
N ALA A 6 -6.42 6.77 -7.28
CA ALA A 6 -5.29 6.54 -8.19
C ALA A 6 -4.96 5.04 -8.33
N CYS A 7 -5.00 4.28 -7.23
CA CYS A 7 -4.63 2.87 -7.24
C CYS A 7 -5.76 1.90 -7.67
N ASN A 8 -6.97 2.38 -7.98
CA ASN A 8 -8.17 1.54 -8.16
C ASN A 8 -8.44 0.60 -6.97
N PHE A 9 -8.03 0.98 -5.76
CA PHE A 9 -8.36 0.20 -4.57
C PHE A 9 -9.64 0.75 -3.94
N GLU A 10 -10.53 -0.15 -3.51
CA GLU A 10 -11.59 0.23 -2.58
C GLU A 10 -10.95 0.90 -1.36
N LYS A 11 -11.42 2.12 -1.06
CA LYS A 11 -10.96 2.93 0.07
C LYS A 11 -10.88 2.14 1.38
N SER A 12 -11.86 1.26 1.59
CA SER A 12 -11.94 0.36 2.74
C SER A 12 -10.78 -0.64 2.82
N ASN A 13 -10.33 -1.18 1.69
CA ASN A 13 -9.19 -2.11 1.65
C ASN A 13 -7.87 -1.37 1.92
N LEU A 14 -7.68 -0.19 1.35
CA LEU A 14 -6.48 0.62 1.61
C LEU A 14 -6.41 1.03 3.09
N CYS A 15 -7.50 1.54 3.67
CA CYS A 15 -7.53 1.91 5.10
C CYS A 15 -7.21 0.72 6.02
N ARG A 16 -7.63 -0.49 5.68
CA ARG A 16 -7.30 -1.69 6.47
C ARG A 16 -5.82 -2.06 6.37
N ILE A 17 -5.20 -1.88 5.20
CA ILE A 17 -3.77 -2.10 4.98
C ILE A 17 -2.97 -1.06 5.78
N GLU A 18 -3.34 0.22 5.68
CA GLU A 18 -2.70 1.32 6.42
C GLU A 18 -2.81 1.15 7.94
N ALA A 19 -3.95 0.64 8.43
CA ALA A 19 -4.16 0.33 9.84
C ALA A 19 -3.47 -0.97 10.30
N GLY A 20 -2.82 -1.72 9.41
CA GLY A 20 -2.21 -3.01 9.73
C GLY A 20 -3.22 -4.14 10.00
N ASN A 21 -4.50 -3.92 9.71
CA ASN A 21 -5.60 -4.87 9.96
C ASN A 21 -5.79 -5.90 8.84
N THR A 22 -4.95 -5.86 7.79
CA THR A 22 -5.02 -6.78 6.65
C THR A 22 -3.63 -6.98 6.09
N CYS A 23 -3.27 -8.23 5.82
CA CYS A 23 -2.03 -8.59 5.13
C CYS A 23 -2.30 -8.67 3.62
N PRO A 24 -2.00 -7.61 2.83
CA PRO A 24 -2.15 -7.66 1.39
C PRO A 24 -1.14 -8.64 0.77
N ASN A 25 -1.46 -9.17 -0.41
CA ASN A 25 -0.48 -9.92 -1.18
C ASN A 25 0.58 -8.98 -1.79
N VAL A 26 1.71 -9.55 -2.21
CA VAL A 26 2.84 -8.80 -2.80
C VAL A 26 2.43 -8.03 -4.06
N TYR A 27 1.51 -8.57 -4.86
CA TYR A 27 1.02 -7.90 -6.08
C TYR A 27 0.19 -6.64 -5.76
N THR A 28 -0.57 -6.67 -4.68
CA THR A 28 -1.29 -5.50 -4.14
C THR A 28 -0.30 -4.44 -3.66
N LEU A 29 0.72 -4.83 -2.90
CA LEU A 29 1.78 -3.90 -2.48
C LEU A 29 2.53 -3.30 -3.68
N TYR A 30 2.81 -4.09 -4.72
CA TYR A 30 3.44 -3.61 -5.96
C TYR A 30 2.57 -2.56 -6.67
N LYS A 31 1.26 -2.78 -6.76
CA LYS A 31 0.34 -1.77 -7.31
C LYS A 31 0.35 -0.48 -6.50
N ILE A 32 0.34 -0.60 -5.17
CA ILE A 32 0.41 0.56 -4.27
C ILE A 32 1.71 1.32 -4.54
N ALA A 33 2.87 0.66 -4.49
CA ALA A 33 4.18 1.25 -4.75
C ALA A 33 4.25 1.98 -6.10
N LYS A 34 3.77 1.33 -7.18
CA LYS A 34 3.74 1.89 -8.53
C LYS A 34 2.92 3.18 -8.63
N ASN A 35 1.80 3.26 -7.93
CA ASN A 35 0.95 4.45 -7.92
C ASN A 35 1.49 5.56 -7.01
N LEU A 36 2.20 5.20 -5.94
CA LEU A 36 2.97 6.13 -5.11
C LEU A 36 4.27 6.60 -5.76
N ASN A 37 4.67 5.99 -6.89
CA ASN A 37 5.94 6.24 -7.57
C ASN A 37 7.18 5.95 -6.68
N VAL A 38 7.06 4.94 -5.82
CA VAL A 38 8.14 4.44 -4.95
C VAL A 38 8.48 3.01 -5.29
N GLU A 39 9.67 2.56 -4.88
CA GLU A 39 10.06 1.16 -5.04
C GLU A 39 9.34 0.27 -4.01
N LEU A 40 9.02 -0.98 -4.40
CA LEU A 40 8.26 -1.89 -3.53
C LEU A 40 8.97 -2.15 -2.19
N HIS A 41 10.30 -2.18 -2.18
CA HIS A 41 11.07 -2.39 -0.96
C HIS A 41 10.93 -1.23 0.03
N GLU A 42 10.57 -0.02 -0.41
CA GLU A 42 10.34 1.12 0.49
C GLU A 42 9.08 0.94 1.33
N LEU A 43 8.06 0.22 0.82
CA LEU A 43 6.87 -0.15 1.61
C LEU A 43 7.17 -1.17 2.70
N LEU A 44 8.30 -1.87 2.59
CA LEU A 44 8.74 -2.91 3.52
C LEU A 44 10.02 -2.51 4.27
N ASN A 45 10.40 -1.23 4.18
CA ASN A 45 11.54 -0.70 4.90
C ASN A 45 11.10 -0.39 6.34
N PHE A 46 11.04 -1.43 7.16
CA PHE A 46 10.80 -1.27 8.59
C PHE A 46 12.06 -0.65 9.21
N GLU A 47 11.97 0.61 9.65
CA GLU A 47 13.02 1.19 10.48
C GLU A 47 13.17 0.31 11.73
N GLN A 48 14.27 -0.45 11.78
CA GLN A 48 14.66 -1.20 12.96
C GLN A 48 15.08 -0.18 14.02
N LYS A 49 14.17 0.14 14.95
CA LYS A 49 14.48 0.83 16.20
C LYS A 49 15.00 -0.15 17.24
#